data_AF-A0A1S1YZI7-F1
#
_entry.id   AF-A0A1S1YZI7-F1
#
_cell.length_a   1.000
_cell.length_b   1.000
_cell.length_c   1.000
_cell.angle_alpha   90.00
_cell.angle_beta   90.00
_cell.angle_gamma   90.00
#
_symmetry.space_group_name_H-M   'P 1'
#
loop_
_entity.id
_entity.type
_entity.pdbx_description
1 polymer ?
#
loop_
_entity_poly.entity_id
_entity_poly.type
_entity_poly.pdbx_seq_one_letter_code
_entity_poly.pdbx_strand_id
1 'polypeptide(L)'
;MIKLIKNNKITLVVILLIGAVAMCNKASNEASFKSKLEEPKVGDYYVFDDFPKLGKEYILKVDKIEENRIIFLLPLYSYLIGSTSSDRYSKVREDDKAGEFFTNEKIAVKKADILKMSKESSVGRKPALKDIF
;
A
#
# COMPACT_ATOMS: atom_id res chain seq x y z
N MET A 1 -12.88 -56.61 -13.11
CA MET A 1 -12.11 -55.73 -12.21
C MET A 1 -11.79 -54.42 -12.94
N ILE A 2 -12.81 -53.57 -13.18
CA ILE A 2 -12.67 -52.31 -13.93
C ILE A 2 -13.21 -51.18 -13.05
N LYS A 3 -12.45 -50.76 -12.04
CA LYS A 3 -12.76 -49.57 -11.24
C LYS A 3 -11.50 -48.98 -10.62
N LEU A 4 -10.48 -48.61 -11.40
CA LEU A 4 -9.37 -47.82 -10.83
C LEU A 4 -8.70 -46.82 -11.80
N ILE A 5 -9.31 -46.54 -12.97
CA ILE A 5 -8.73 -45.58 -13.94
C ILE A 5 -9.78 -44.55 -14.37
N LYS A 6 -10.49 -43.95 -13.40
CA LYS A 6 -11.36 -42.78 -13.65
C LYS A 6 -11.03 -41.56 -12.79
N ASN A 7 -10.13 -41.67 -11.81
CA ASN A 7 -9.88 -40.62 -10.83
C ASN A 7 -8.69 -39.68 -11.13
N ASN A 8 -7.82 -40.00 -12.11
CA ASN A 8 -6.64 -39.15 -12.38
C ASN A 8 -6.95 -37.85 -13.15
N LYS A 9 -8.04 -37.79 -13.93
CA LYS A 9 -8.39 -36.59 -14.70
C LYS A 9 -8.97 -35.48 -13.81
N ILE A 10 -9.70 -35.85 -12.76
CA ILE A 10 -10.34 -34.89 -11.84
C ILE A 10 -9.29 -34.19 -10.97
N THR A 11 -8.32 -34.94 -10.43
CA THR A 11 -7.23 -34.37 -9.62
C THR A 11 -6.37 -33.37 -10.40
N LEU A 12 -6.12 -33.63 -11.68
CA LEU A 12 -5.31 -32.76 -12.55
C LEU A 12 -6.04 -31.45 -12.90
N VAL A 13 -7.36 -31.53 -13.09
CA VAL A 13 -8.24 -30.35 -13.28
C VAL A 13 -8.31 -29.51 -12.00
N VAL A 14 -8.40 -30.15 -10.82
CA VAL A 14 -8.43 -29.44 -9.53
C VAL A 14 -7.13 -28.68 -9.27
N ILE A 15 -5.96 -29.27 -9.56
CA ILE A 15 -4.66 -28.58 -9.40
C ILE A 15 -4.53 -27.38 -10.36
N LEU A 16 -4.99 -27.54 -11.61
CA LEU A 16 -5.05 -26.44 -12.58
C LEU A 16 -5.99 -25.31 -12.13
N LEU A 17 -7.16 -25.65 -11.57
CA LEU A 17 -8.10 -24.66 -11.03
C LEU A 17 -7.52 -23.93 -9.82
N ILE A 18 -6.86 -24.63 -8.88
CA ILE A 18 -6.23 -23.99 -7.71
C ILE A 18 -5.07 -23.08 -8.15
N GLY A 19 -4.27 -23.51 -9.13
CA GLY A 19 -3.21 -22.68 -9.71
C GLY A 19 -3.76 -21.41 -10.39
N ALA A 20 -4.86 -21.53 -11.13
CA ALA A 20 -5.54 -20.40 -11.76
C ALA A 20 -6.13 -19.43 -10.72
N VAL A 21 -6.76 -19.94 -9.66
CA VAL A 21 -7.31 -19.10 -8.58
C VAL A 21 -6.20 -18.40 -7.78
N ALA A 22 -5.07 -19.08 -7.53
CA ALA A 22 -3.90 -18.47 -6.88
C ALA A 22 -3.26 -17.36 -7.74
N MET A 23 -3.16 -17.56 -9.06
CA MET A 23 -2.71 -16.53 -9.99
C MET A 23 -3.70 -15.36 -10.09
N CYS A 24 -5.01 -15.63 -10.10
CA CYS A 24 -6.05 -14.58 -10.07
C CYS A 24 -6.02 -13.76 -8.78
N ASN A 25 -5.79 -14.38 -7.61
CA ASN A 25 -5.68 -13.66 -6.34
C ASN A 25 -4.39 -12.82 -6.26
N LYS A 26 -3.26 -13.30 -6.80
CA LYS A 26 -2.03 -12.49 -6.90
C LYS A 26 -2.22 -11.30 -7.85
N ALA A 27 -2.77 -11.53 -9.04
CA ALA A 27 -3.00 -10.47 -10.03
C ALA A 27 -4.04 -9.43 -9.57
N SER A 28 -5.10 -9.86 -8.87
CA SER A 28 -6.12 -8.97 -8.31
C SER A 28 -5.57 -8.04 -7.22
N ASN A 29 -4.70 -8.55 -6.35
CA ASN A 29 -4.06 -7.74 -5.32
C ASN A 29 -3.05 -6.73 -5.91
N GLU A 30 -2.28 -7.13 -6.93
CA GLU A 30 -1.37 -6.22 -7.63
C GLU A 30 -2.12 -5.13 -8.43
N ALA A 31 -3.20 -5.50 -9.13
CA ALA A 31 -4.01 -4.56 -9.90
C ALA A 31 -4.76 -3.54 -8.99
N SER A 32 -5.25 -3.99 -7.83
CA SER A 32 -5.93 -3.14 -6.84
C SER A 32 -4.97 -2.17 -6.12
N PHE A 33 -3.70 -2.56 -5.97
CA PHE A 33 -2.68 -1.68 -5.39
C PHE A 33 -2.22 -0.61 -6.40
N LYS A 34 -2.05 -1.01 -7.66
CA LYS A 34 -1.65 -0.11 -8.75
C LYS A 34 -2.73 0.91 -9.07
N SER A 35 -4.01 0.50 -9.13
CA SER A 35 -5.13 1.44 -9.37
C SER A 35 -5.31 2.47 -8.25
N LYS A 36 -4.92 2.14 -7.01
CA LYS A 36 -4.98 3.08 -5.88
C LYS A 36 -3.85 4.11 -5.85
N LEU A 37 -2.70 3.79 -6.46
CA LEU A 37 -1.61 4.75 -6.72
C LEU A 37 -1.95 5.69 -7.90
N GLU A 38 -2.79 5.24 -8.83
CA GLU A 38 -3.17 6.00 -10.03
C GLU A 38 -4.16 7.14 -9.73
N GLU A 39 -4.96 7.05 -8.67
CA GLU A 39 -5.92 8.10 -8.25
C GLU A 39 -5.75 8.53 -6.78
N PRO A 40 -4.73 9.35 -6.46
CA PRO A 40 -4.56 9.93 -5.13
C PRO A 40 -5.72 10.87 -4.78
N LYS A 41 -6.03 10.99 -3.49
CA LYS A 41 -7.00 11.95 -2.92
C LYS A 41 -6.35 12.76 -1.80
N VAL A 42 -6.80 14.01 -1.62
CA VAL A 42 -6.42 14.83 -0.47
C VAL A 42 -6.84 14.12 0.82
N GLY A 43 -5.94 14.10 1.81
CA GLY A 43 -6.11 13.38 3.06
C GLY A 43 -5.70 11.90 3.02
N ASP A 44 -5.32 11.35 1.86
CA ASP A 44 -4.74 10.02 1.81
C ASP A 44 -3.40 9.95 2.54
N TYR A 45 -3.08 8.77 3.05
CA TYR A 45 -1.80 8.46 3.67
C TYR A 45 -0.97 7.56 2.77
N TYR A 46 0.31 7.89 2.68
CA TYR A 46 1.30 7.12 1.96
C TYR A 46 2.47 6.82 2.88
N VAL A 47 2.89 5.56 2.90
CA VAL A 47 4.12 5.15 3.58
C VAL A 47 5.24 5.24 2.57
N PHE A 48 6.36 5.82 2.98
CA PHE A 48 7.59 5.92 2.20
C PHE A 48 8.74 5.36 3.03
N ASP A 49 9.38 4.30 2.56
CA ASP A 49 10.68 3.85 3.06
C ASP A 49 11.79 4.61 2.35
N ASP A 50 12.88 4.90 3.07
CA ASP A 50 14.08 5.56 2.57
C ASP A 50 13.84 6.97 1.99
N PHE A 51 12.68 7.57 2.26
CA PHE A 51 12.33 8.91 1.81
C PHE A 51 11.50 9.66 2.86
N PRO A 52 11.80 10.95 3.14
CA PRO A 52 12.88 11.74 2.55
C PRO A 52 14.29 11.42 3.07
N LYS A 53 14.42 10.52 4.07
CA LYS A 53 15.71 10.14 4.64
C LYS A 53 15.91 8.62 4.56
N LEU A 54 17.14 8.21 4.22
CA LEU A 54 17.55 6.81 4.21
C LEU A 54 17.49 6.18 5.61
N GLY A 55 17.15 4.89 5.66
CA GLY A 55 16.99 4.08 6.87
C GLY A 55 15.72 4.38 7.68
N LYS A 56 14.78 5.15 7.13
CA LYS A 56 13.57 5.61 7.83
C LYS A 56 12.30 5.33 7.03
N GLU A 57 11.22 5.07 7.75
CA GLU A 57 9.86 4.95 7.23
C GLU A 57 9.08 6.22 7.63
N TYR A 58 8.48 6.88 6.65
CA TYR A 58 7.67 8.09 6.83
C TYR A 58 6.24 7.83 6.39
N ILE A 59 5.29 8.21 7.25
CA ILE A 59 3.86 8.23 6.91
C ILE A 59 3.51 9.67 6.55
N LEU A 60 3.31 9.92 5.26
CA LEU A 60 3.02 11.23 4.70
C LEU A 60 1.54 11.36 4.36
N LYS A 61 0.97 12.55 4.55
CA LYS A 61 -0.44 12.86 4.24
C LYS A 61 -0.54 13.76 3.02
N VAL A 62 -1.43 13.44 2.08
CA VAL A 62 -1.66 14.25 0.89
C VAL A 62 -2.35 15.56 1.28
N ASP A 63 -1.68 16.68 1.05
CA ASP A 63 -2.20 18.04 1.24
C ASP A 63 -2.91 18.54 -0.02
N LYS A 64 -2.25 18.38 -1.18
CA LYS A 64 -2.72 18.90 -2.46
C LYS A 64 -2.26 18.01 -3.61
N ILE A 65 -3.10 17.87 -4.62
CA ILE A 65 -2.78 17.16 -5.85
C ILE A 65 -2.73 18.17 -6.98
N GLU A 66 -1.62 18.16 -7.71
CA GLU A 66 -1.43 19.00 -8.89
C GLU A 66 -1.29 18.10 -10.13
N GLU A 67 -1.19 18.71 -11.31
CA GLU A 67 -1.14 17.97 -12.58
C GLU A 67 -0.04 16.89 -12.59
N ASN A 68 1.19 17.27 -12.25
CA ASN A 68 2.38 16.40 -12.35
C ASN A 68 3.02 15.99 -11.02
N ARG A 69 2.49 16.47 -9.89
CA ARG A 69 3.05 16.25 -8.56
C ARG A 69 1.97 16.12 -7.49
N ILE A 70 2.34 15.52 -6.36
CA ILE A 70 1.53 15.47 -5.15
C ILE A 70 2.30 16.18 -4.05
N ILE A 71 1.62 17.04 -3.32
CA ILE A 71 2.15 17.75 -2.17
C ILE A 71 1.74 16.99 -0.91
N PHE A 72 2.73 16.65 -0.10
CA PHE A 72 2.55 15.92 1.14
C PHE A 72 2.94 16.76 2.35
N LEU A 73 2.25 16.56 3.47
CA LEU A 73 2.66 17.03 4.79
C LEU A 73 3.68 16.08 5.40
N LEU A 74 4.73 16.65 6.01
CA LEU A 74 5.72 15.88 6.77
C LEU A 74 5.23 15.62 8.20
N PRO A 75 5.41 14.40 8.73
CA PRO A 75 5.09 14.09 10.12
C PRO A 75 6.13 14.71 11.06
N LEU A 76 5.76 14.89 12.32
CA LEU A 76 6.69 15.32 13.39
C LEU A 76 7.78 14.29 13.68
N TYR A 77 7.52 13.01 13.40
CA TYR A 77 8.44 11.92 13.67
C TYR A 77 8.39 10.82 12.59
N SER A 78 9.45 10.04 12.51
CA SER A 78 9.65 8.94 11.55
C SER A 78 9.91 7.63 12.28
N TYR A 79 9.69 6.50 11.61
CA TYR A 79 9.96 5.18 12.16
C TYR A 79 11.23 4.57 11.57
N LEU A 80 11.74 3.51 12.21
CA LEU A 80 12.76 2.65 11.61
C LEU A 80 12.09 1.68 10.63
N ILE A 81 12.72 1.47 9.47
CA ILE A 81 12.26 0.51 8.46
C ILE A 81 12.18 -0.89 9.09
N GLY A 82 11.15 -1.67 8.75
CA GLY A 82 10.91 -2.99 9.35
C GLY A 82 10.26 -2.95 10.75
N SER A 83 9.94 -1.73 11.22
CA SER A 83 9.10 -1.33 12.35
C SER A 83 7.79 -2.08 12.64
N THR A 84 7.49 -3.29 12.21
CA THR A 84 6.10 -3.80 12.11
C THR A 84 5.29 -3.83 13.43
N SER A 85 4.59 -2.76 13.75
CA SER A 85 3.39 -2.79 14.60
C SER A 85 2.20 -2.27 13.83
N SER A 86 1.14 -3.09 13.78
CA SER A 86 -0.17 -2.78 13.21
C SER A 86 -0.76 -1.50 13.79
N ASP A 87 -0.46 -1.24 15.05
CA ASP A 87 -1.06 -0.18 15.85
C ASP A 87 -0.57 1.21 15.45
N ARG A 88 0.56 1.30 14.73
CA ARG A 88 1.13 2.58 14.27
C ARG A 88 0.17 3.33 13.36
N TYR A 89 -0.49 2.63 12.44
CA TYR A 89 -1.40 3.27 11.49
C TYR A 89 -2.64 3.85 12.17
N SER A 90 -3.18 3.14 13.16
CA SER A 90 -4.29 3.64 13.98
C SER A 90 -3.87 4.86 14.80
N LYS A 91 -2.70 4.80 15.42
CA LYS A 91 -2.15 5.91 16.21
C LYS A 91 -1.90 7.17 15.39
N VAL A 92 -1.33 7.04 14.19
CA VAL A 92 -1.14 8.19 13.27
C VAL A 92 -2.46 8.93 13.01
N ARG A 93 -3.57 8.20 12.89
CA ARG A 93 -4.89 8.81 12.64
C ARG A 93 -5.43 9.52 13.87
N GLU A 94 -5.26 8.94 15.05
CA GLU A 94 -5.66 9.55 16.31
C GLU A 94 -4.88 10.85 16.54
N ASP A 95 -3.55 10.79 16.37
CA ASP A 95 -2.65 11.93 16.49
C ASP A 95 -2.94 13.01 15.42
N ASP A 96 -3.26 12.64 14.17
CA ASP A 96 -3.64 13.60 13.12
C ASP A 96 -4.98 14.29 13.44
N LYS A 97 -5.97 13.57 13.97
CA LYS A 97 -7.24 14.16 14.39
C LYS A 97 -7.06 15.14 15.55
N ALA A 98 -6.11 14.87 16.44
CA ALA A 98 -5.72 15.79 17.51
C ALA A 98 -4.93 17.00 16.98
N GLY A 99 -4.47 16.97 15.72
CA GLY A 99 -3.62 18.02 15.13
C GLY A 99 -2.14 17.90 15.53
N GLU A 100 -1.74 16.75 16.07
CA GLU A 100 -0.45 16.54 16.71
C GLU A 100 0.52 15.72 15.87
N PHE A 101 0.12 15.19 14.70
CA PHE A 101 0.99 14.30 13.94
C PHE A 101 1.79 14.99 12.81
N PHE A 102 1.19 15.94 12.11
CA PHE A 102 1.81 16.57 10.94
C PHE A 102 2.26 17.99 11.23
N THR A 103 3.39 18.35 10.62
CA THR A 103 3.87 19.73 10.58
C THR A 103 3.22 20.49 9.42
N ASN A 104 3.44 21.80 9.39
CA ASN A 104 3.13 22.63 8.21
C ASN A 104 4.19 22.51 7.10
N GLU A 105 5.26 21.73 7.31
CA GLU A 105 6.27 21.50 6.29
C GLU A 105 5.74 20.57 5.20
N LYS A 106 6.06 20.93 3.95
CA LYS A 106 5.54 20.26 2.76
C LYS A 106 6.66 19.73 1.89
N ILE A 107 6.43 18.56 1.31
CA ILE A 107 7.31 17.98 0.29
C ILE A 107 6.51 17.68 -0.97
N ALA A 108 7.06 18.05 -2.13
CA ALA A 108 6.47 17.78 -3.43
C ALA A 108 7.13 16.56 -4.06
N VAL A 109 6.35 15.55 -4.41
CA VAL A 109 6.84 14.35 -5.09
C VAL A 109 6.16 14.24 -6.46
N LYS A 110 6.94 14.03 -7.53
CA LYS A 110 6.36 13.85 -8.87
C LYS A 110 5.57 12.55 -8.91
N LYS A 111 4.40 12.56 -9.57
CA LYS A 111 3.56 11.34 -9.70
C LYS A 111 4.33 10.18 -10.35
N ALA A 112 5.18 10.48 -11.33
CA ALA A 112 6.02 9.49 -12.00
C ALA A 112 7.04 8.83 -11.04
N ASP A 113 7.55 9.58 -10.06
CA ASP A 113 8.54 9.07 -9.10
C ASP A 113 7.85 8.19 -8.05
N ILE A 114 6.63 8.56 -7.61
CA ILE A 114 5.81 7.72 -6.72
C ILE A 114 5.60 6.31 -7.31
N LEU A 115 5.31 6.22 -8.60
CA LEU A 115 5.15 4.92 -9.28
C LEU A 115 6.45 4.12 -9.35
N LYS A 116 7.61 4.77 -9.50
CA LYS A 116 8.91 4.09 -9.47
C LYS A 116 9.21 3.56 -8.07
N MET A 117 9.00 4.40 -7.06
CA MET A 117 9.20 4.03 -5.65
C MET A 117 8.22 2.93 -5.19
N SER A 118 7.02 2.87 -5.76
CA SER A 118 6.04 1.81 -5.43
C SER A 118 6.41 0.40 -5.91
N LYS A 119 7.31 0.26 -6.89
CA LYS A 119 7.73 -1.05 -7.41
C LYS A 119 8.78 -1.73 -6.54
N GLU A 120 9.47 -0.98 -5.69
CA GLU A 120 10.52 -1.46 -4.79
C GLU A 120 10.04 -1.40 -3.34
N SER A 121 8.91 -2.03 -3.02
CA SER A 121 8.41 -2.28 -1.64
C SER A 121 8.23 -1.07 -0.70
N SER A 122 8.65 0.13 -1.09
CA SER A 122 8.89 1.27 -0.22
C SER A 122 7.73 2.26 -0.23
N VAL A 123 6.84 2.21 -1.23
CA VAL A 123 5.69 3.10 -1.30
C VAL A 123 4.39 2.34 -1.38
N GLY A 124 3.53 2.58 -0.40
CA GLY A 124 2.18 2.03 -0.38
C GLY A 124 1.15 3.00 0.14
N ARG A 125 0.10 3.21 -0.67
CA ARG A 125 -1.19 3.68 -0.17
C ARG A 125 -1.80 2.50 0.57
N LYS A 126 -1.67 2.47 1.89
CA LYS A 126 -2.53 1.59 2.68
C LYS A 126 -3.96 2.00 2.36
N PRO A 127 -4.87 1.05 2.07
CA PRO A 127 -6.26 1.41 1.79
C PRO A 127 -6.69 2.41 2.85
N ALA A 128 -7.42 3.46 2.45
CA ALA A 128 -8.17 4.27 3.39
C ALA A 128 -8.76 3.28 4.38
N LEU A 129 -8.29 3.36 5.63
CA LEU A 129 -8.56 2.43 6.71
C LEU A 129 -10.08 2.26 6.76
N LYS A 130 -10.60 1.29 6.00
CA LYS A 130 -12.02 1.11 5.82
C LYS A 130 -12.51 0.70 7.19
N ASP A 131 -13.30 1.60 7.76
CA ASP A 131 -14.25 1.42 8.84
C ASP A 131 -14.25 -0.02 9.38
N ILE A 132 -13.37 -0.26 10.36
CA ILE A 132 -13.59 -1.33 11.33
C ILE A 132 -14.42 -0.69 12.44
N PHE A 133 -15.66 -0.34 12.10
CA PHE A 133 -16.76 -0.13 13.02
C PHE A 133 -18.00 -0.71 12.37
#